data_AF-A0A2K3MFP4-F1
#
_entry.id   AF-A0A2K3MFP4-F1
#
_cell.length_a   1.000
_cell.length_b   1.000
_cell.length_c   1.000
_cell.angle_alpha   90.00
_cell.angle_beta   90.00
_cell.angle_gamma   90.00
#
_symmetry.space_group_name_H-M   'P 1'
#
loop_
_entity.id
_entity.type
_entity.pdbx_description
1 polymer ?
#
loop_
_entity_poly.entity_id
_entity_poly.type
_entity_poly.pdbx_seq_one_letter_code
_entity_poly.pdbx_strand_id
1 'polypeptide(L)'
;MKLEEELQLVDGNKVDWKGRSALKFKYGGMKAAFLMLVAFGLENLATFSLAVNSVPYFNGVMHYELEDAANMLTNYMGVSYILAILVAVVADTWLGRYKSVLFSGFFEFL
;
A
#
# COMPACT_ATOMS: atom_id res chain seq x y z
N MET A 1 -6.02 -2.72 -40.29
CA MET A 1 -5.88 -4.03 -39.64
C MET A 1 -4.64 -4.13 -38.74
N LYS A 2 -3.40 -4.33 -39.23
CA LYS A 2 -2.21 -4.38 -38.32
C LYS A 2 -1.94 -3.09 -37.50
N LEU A 3 -2.26 -1.93 -38.08
CA LEU A 3 -2.11 -0.63 -37.39
C LEU A 3 -3.16 -0.40 -36.28
N GLU A 4 -4.32 -1.06 -36.36
CA GLU A 4 -5.40 -0.92 -35.38
C GLU A 4 -5.17 -1.80 -34.15
N GLU A 5 -4.50 -2.95 -34.33
CA GLU A 5 -4.07 -3.81 -33.21
C GLU A 5 -2.97 -3.15 -32.36
N GLU A 6 -1.97 -2.49 -32.96
CA GLU A 6 -0.95 -1.76 -32.18
C GLU A 6 -1.54 -0.59 -31.38
N LEU A 7 -2.56 0.10 -31.91
CA LEU A 7 -3.23 1.23 -31.23
C LEU A 7 -4.09 0.79 -30.03
N GLN A 8 -4.53 -0.48 -30.03
CA GLN A 8 -5.31 -1.09 -28.95
C GLN A 8 -4.45 -1.74 -27.87
N LEU A 9 -3.16 -1.95 -28.11
CA LEU A 9 -2.23 -2.47 -27.11
C LEU A 9 -1.70 -1.32 -26.25
N VAL A 10 -1.65 -1.53 -24.93
CA VAL A 10 -0.86 -0.65 -24.06
C VAL A 10 0.61 -0.98 -24.32
N ASP A 11 1.45 0.03 -24.60
CA ASP A 11 2.91 -0.03 -24.88
C ASP A 11 3.51 -1.44 -24.77
N GLY A 12 4.07 -1.95 -25.87
CA GLY A 12 4.32 -3.37 -26.21
C GLY A 12 5.01 -4.30 -25.20
N ASN A 13 5.30 -3.85 -23.98
CA ASN A 13 5.80 -4.64 -22.86
C ASN A 13 4.82 -4.79 -21.67
N LYS A 14 3.57 -4.31 -21.73
CA LYS A 14 2.61 -4.53 -20.64
C LYS A 14 1.79 -5.80 -20.88
N VAL A 15 1.85 -6.72 -19.90
CA VAL A 15 1.14 -8.00 -19.90
C VAL A 15 -0.02 -8.01 -18.90
N ASP A 16 -1.07 -8.70 -19.27
CA ASP A 16 -2.24 -9.05 -18.45
C ASP A 16 -1.84 -10.03 -17.33
N TRP A 17 -2.71 -10.24 -16.33
CA TRP A 17 -2.48 -11.20 -15.23
C TRP A 17 -2.30 -12.65 -15.71
N LYS A 18 -2.67 -12.95 -16.97
CA LYS A 18 -2.46 -14.23 -17.67
C LYS A 18 -1.24 -14.26 -18.60
N GLY A 19 -0.37 -13.24 -18.58
CA GLY A 19 0.83 -13.18 -19.41
C GLY A 19 0.60 -12.87 -20.90
N ARG A 20 -0.58 -12.35 -21.27
CA ARG A 20 -0.92 -11.93 -22.64
C ARG A 20 -0.74 -10.42 -22.79
N SER A 21 -0.46 -9.89 -23.99
CA SER A 21 -0.34 -8.44 -24.21
C SER A 21 -1.61 -7.68 -23.77
N ALA A 22 -1.43 -6.60 -23.02
CA ALA A 22 -2.53 -5.86 -22.41
C ALA A 22 -3.25 -4.97 -23.43
N LEU A 23 -4.57 -5.13 -23.53
CA LEU A 23 -5.47 -4.28 -24.31
C LEU A 23 -5.86 -3.00 -23.53
N LYS A 24 -5.64 -1.84 -24.16
CA LYS A 24 -5.84 -0.48 -23.64
C LYS A 24 -7.28 -0.16 -23.24
N PHE A 25 -8.26 -0.78 -23.92
CA PHE A 25 -9.69 -0.57 -23.65
C PHE A 25 -10.30 -1.61 -22.70
N LYS A 26 -9.56 -2.66 -22.36
CA LYS A 26 -10.06 -3.79 -21.54
C LYS A 26 -9.45 -3.85 -20.15
N TYR A 27 -8.18 -3.47 -20.01
CA TYR A 27 -7.46 -3.51 -18.74
C TYR A 27 -7.19 -2.10 -18.23
N GLY A 28 -7.54 -1.84 -16.97
CA GLY A 28 -7.49 -0.50 -16.36
C GLY A 28 -8.84 0.22 -16.38
N GLY A 29 -8.86 1.46 -15.89
CA GLY A 29 -10.05 2.32 -15.89
C GLY A 29 -10.31 3.01 -14.56
N MET A 30 -11.24 3.97 -14.57
CA MET A 30 -11.54 4.81 -13.39
C MET A 30 -12.03 4.00 -12.18
N LYS A 31 -12.77 2.90 -12.40
CA LYS A 31 -13.25 2.05 -11.31
C LYS A 31 -12.10 1.36 -10.56
N ALA A 32 -11.10 0.84 -11.28
CA ALA A 32 -9.94 0.21 -10.67
C ALA A 32 -9.05 1.23 -9.94
N ALA A 33 -8.85 2.41 -10.53
CA ALA A 33 -8.15 3.51 -9.89
C ALA A 33 -8.86 3.99 -8.61
N PHE A 34 -10.20 4.08 -8.64
CA PHE A 34 -11.00 4.44 -7.48
C PHE A 34 -10.85 3.43 -6.34
N LEU A 35 -10.88 2.13 -6.62
CA LEU A 35 -10.67 1.10 -5.59
C LEU A 35 -9.30 1.22 -4.92
N MET A 36 -8.24 1.45 -5.70
CA MET A 36 -6.90 1.68 -5.14
C MET A 36 -6.83 2.97 -4.31
N LEU A 37 -7.49 4.04 -4.76
CA LEU A 37 -7.53 5.31 -4.04
C LEU A 37 -8.26 5.17 -2.69
N VAL A 38 -9.38 4.44 -2.66
CA VAL A 38 -10.12 4.17 -1.42
C VAL A 38 -9.28 3.35 -0.45
N ALA A 39 -8.62 2.28 -0.92
CA ALA A 39 -7.72 1.49 -0.08
C ALA A 39 -6.61 2.35 0.53
N PHE A 40 -5.91 3.13 -0.30
CA PHE A 40 -4.89 4.07 0.18
C PHE A 40 -5.43 5.10 1.18
N GLY A 41 -6.65 5.59 0.97
CA GLY A 41 -7.31 6.51 1.91
C GLY A 41 -7.60 5.86 3.27
N LEU A 42 -8.05 4.60 3.28
CA LEU A 42 -8.33 3.85 4.49
C LEU A 42 -7.05 3.53 5.29
N GLU A 43 -5.97 3.12 4.61
CA GLU A 43 -4.65 2.89 5.22
C GLU A 43 -4.14 4.14 5.96
N ASN A 44 -4.21 5.31 5.32
CA ASN A 44 -3.81 6.56 5.94
C ASN A 44 -4.72 6.92 7.14
N LEU A 45 -6.03 6.72 7.01
CA LEU A 45 -6.98 6.98 8.10
C LEU A 45 -6.72 6.09 9.32
N ALA A 46 -6.43 4.81 9.12
CA ALA A 46 -6.07 3.87 10.17
C ALA A 46 -4.78 4.30 10.88
N THR A 47 -3.76 4.70 10.10
CA THR A 47 -2.48 5.20 10.62
C THR A 47 -2.67 6.44 11.49
N PHE A 48 -3.46 7.42 11.04
CA PHE A 48 -3.77 8.61 11.85
C PHE A 48 -4.55 8.28 13.11
N SER A 49 -5.53 7.37 13.01
CA SER A 49 -6.35 6.94 14.14
C SER A 49 -5.50 6.25 15.21
N LEU A 50 -4.55 5.39 14.80
CA LEU A 50 -3.59 4.77 15.69
C LEU A 50 -2.69 5.81 16.35
N ALA A 51 -2.14 6.76 15.59
CA ALA A 51 -1.26 7.79 16.12
C ALA A 51 -1.94 8.66 17.21
N VAL A 52 -3.18 9.08 16.97
CA VAL A 52 -3.94 9.90 17.93
C VAL A 52 -4.33 9.10 19.19
N ASN A 53 -4.66 7.82 19.06
CA ASN A 53 -5.10 7.00 20.19
C ASN A 53 -3.94 6.39 21.01
N SER A 54 -2.73 6.31 20.44
CA SER A 54 -1.60 5.61 21.09
C SER A 54 -1.11 6.30 22.37
N VAL A 55 -0.95 7.63 22.35
CA VAL A 55 -0.50 8.38 23.55
C VAL A 55 -1.47 8.24 24.73
N PRO A 56 -2.78 8.51 24.58
CA PRO A 56 -3.72 8.33 25.68
C PRO A 56 -3.86 6.87 26.11
N TYR A 57 -3.70 5.90 25.20
CA TYR A 57 -3.70 4.48 25.54
C TYR A 57 -2.49 4.09 26.41
N PHE A 58 -1.27 4.51 26.03
CA PHE A 58 -0.06 4.22 26.80
C PHE A 58 -0.07 4.88 28.17
N ASN A 59 -0.54 6.12 28.26
CA ASN A 59 -0.62 6.83 29.53
C ASN A 59 -1.76 6.31 30.43
N GLY A 60 -2.94 6.08 29.86
CA GLY A 60 -4.14 5.73 30.63
C GLY A 60 -4.23 4.24 31.00
N VAL A 61 -3.89 3.34 30.08
CA VAL A 61 -4.08 1.89 30.25
C VAL A 61 -2.79 1.19 30.67
N MET A 62 -1.65 1.53 30.05
CA MET A 62 -0.35 0.95 30.40
C MET A 62 0.36 1.67 31.54
N HIS A 63 -0.19 2.80 32.01
CA HIS A 63 0.38 3.61 33.10
C HIS A 63 1.82 4.09 32.85
N TYR A 64 2.17 4.38 31.59
CA TYR A 64 3.43 5.05 31.27
C TYR A 64 3.38 6.55 31.56
N GLU A 65 4.51 7.10 31.97
CA GLU A 65 4.67 8.55 32.08
C GLU A 65 4.51 9.21 30.69
N LEU A 66 4.05 10.45 30.67
CA LEU A 66 3.70 11.14 29.42
C LEU A 66 4.92 11.26 28.47
N GLU A 67 6.11 11.47 29.05
CA GLU A 67 7.37 11.53 28.29
C GLU A 67 7.72 10.19 27.65
N ASP A 68 7.60 9.09 28.39
CA ASP A 68 7.85 7.74 27.87
C ASP A 68 6.83 7.32 26.81
N ALA A 69 5.55 7.66 27.00
CA ALA A 69 4.51 7.40 26.02
C ALA A 69 4.76 8.13 24.68
N ALA A 70 5.19 9.39 24.72
CA ALA A 70 5.52 10.17 23.53
C ALA A 70 6.77 9.64 22.81
N ASN A 71 7.79 9.21 23.57
CA ASN A 71 8.98 8.58 23.03
C ASN A 71 8.66 7.25 22.35
N MET A 72 7.81 6.42 22.95
CA MET A 72 7.39 5.14 22.37
C MET A 72 6.64 5.32 21.05
N LEU A 73 5.71 6.28 20.97
CA LEU A 73 5.00 6.59 19.73
C LEU A 73 5.97 7.09 18.64
N THR A 74 6.89 7.99 19.00
CA THR A 74 7.86 8.53 18.04
C THR A 74 8.80 7.43 17.51
N ASN A 75 9.28 6.56 18.38
CA ASN A 75 10.11 5.41 18.00
C ASN A 75 9.33 4.45 17.09
N TYR A 76 8.06 4.15 17.43
CA TYR A 76 7.19 3.31 16.61
C TYR A 76 7.00 3.87 15.20
N MET A 77 6.66 5.16 15.08
CA MET A 77 6.51 5.81 13.77
C MET A 77 7.83 5.83 13.00
N GLY A 78 8.94 6.15 13.66
CA GLY A 78 10.27 6.19 13.04
C GLY A 78 10.69 4.83 12.47
N VAL A 79 10.54 3.75 13.24
CA VAL A 79 10.83 2.38 12.78
C VAL A 79 9.90 1.99 11.63
N SER A 80 8.61 2.34 11.70
CA SER A 80 7.64 2.02 10.65
C SER A 80 8.02 2.64 9.30
N TYR A 81 8.47 3.90 9.28
CA TYR A 81 8.93 4.55 8.04
C TYR A 81 10.22 3.94 7.49
N ILE A 82 11.17 3.57 8.35
CA ILE A 82 12.39 2.88 7.92
C ILE A 82 12.06 1.51 7.34
N LEU A 83 11.16 0.77 8.00
CA LEU A 83 10.70 -0.55 7.54
C LEU A 83 9.99 -0.44 6.18
N ALA A 84 9.18 0.61 5.96
CA ALA A 84 8.50 0.83 4.68
C ALA A 84 9.48 0.93 3.50
N ILE A 85 10.64 1.56 3.70
CA ILE A 85 11.70 1.63 2.68
C ILE A 85 12.25 0.22 2.38
N LEU A 86 12.53 -0.57 3.40
CA LEU A 86 13.01 -1.94 3.24
C LEU A 86 11.99 -2.83 2.51
N VAL A 87 10.72 -2.73 2.90
CA VAL A 87 9.62 -3.48 2.26
C VAL A 87 9.45 -3.06 0.81
N ALA A 88 9.55 -1.76 0.48
CA ALA A 88 9.47 -1.28 -0.90
C ALA A 88 10.57 -1.88 -1.79
N VAL A 89 11.82 -1.94 -1.30
CA VAL A 89 12.94 -2.56 -2.03
C VAL A 89 12.68 -4.05 -2.27
N VAL A 90 12.18 -4.77 -1.26
CA VAL A 90 11.84 -6.20 -1.40
C VAL A 90 10.67 -6.40 -2.37
N ALA A 91 9.65 -5.55 -2.32
CA ALA A 91 8.47 -5.61 -3.18
C ALA A 91 8.82 -5.43 -4.66
N ASP A 92 9.68 -4.45 -4.96
CA ASP A 92 10.11 -4.14 -6.33
C ASP A 92 11.04 -5.21 -6.91
N THR A 93 11.82 -5.90 -6.07
CA THR A 93 12.79 -6.90 -6.52
C THR A 93 12.23 -8.32 -6.62
N TRP A 94 11.33 -8.75 -5.72
CA TRP A 94 10.92 -10.16 -5.62
C TRP A 94 9.45 -10.43 -5.98
N LEU A 95 8.52 -9.54 -5.65
CA LEU A 95 7.08 -9.84 -5.67
C LEU A 95 6.36 -9.26 -6.88
N GLY A 96 6.81 -8.10 -7.36
CA GLY A 96 6.07 -7.31 -8.34
C GLY A 96 4.83 -6.66 -7.73
N ARG A 97 4.44 -5.50 -8.28
CA ARG A 97 3.42 -4.60 -7.69
C ARG A 97 2.10 -5.28 -7.30
N TYR A 98 1.55 -6.14 -8.15
CA TYR A 98 0.24 -6.76 -7.89
C TYR A 98 0.27 -7.72 -6.68
N LYS A 99 1.30 -8.55 -6.56
CA LYS A 99 1.42 -9.49 -5.43
C LYS A 99 1.71 -8.73 -4.14
N SER A 100 2.52 -7.67 -4.20
CA SER A 100 2.81 -6.84 -3.03
C SER A 100 1.55 -6.24 -2.40
N VAL A 101 0.61 -5.75 -3.20
CA VAL A 101 -0.65 -5.17 -2.69
C VAL A 101 -1.52 -6.25 -2.03
N LEU A 102 -1.59 -7.45 -2.61
CA LEU A 102 -2.34 -8.57 -2.02
C LEU A 102 -1.74 -9.04 -0.69
N PHE A 103 -0.41 -9.13 -0.62
CA PHE A 103 0.27 -9.48 0.64
C PHE A 103 0.06 -8.40 1.70
N SER A 104 0.16 -7.11 1.34
CA SER A 104 -0.09 -6.00 2.27
C SER A 104 -1.50 -6.09 2.87
N GLY A 105 -2.53 -6.24 2.02
CA GLY A 105 -3.90 -6.35 2.50
C GLY A 105 -4.15 -7.58 3.38
N PHE A 106 -3.47 -8.70 3.13
CA PHE A 106 -3.59 -9.88 3.99
C PHE A 106 -2.97 -9.64 5.38
N PHE A 107 -1.80 -9.00 5.45
CA PHE A 107 -1.13 -8.67 6.70
C PHE A 107 -1.88 -7.60 7.51
N GLU A 108 -2.53 -6.65 6.84
CA GLU A 108 -3.27 -5.58 7.51
C GLU A 108 -4.61 -6.07 8.09
N PHE A 109 -5.23 -7.10 7.49
CA PHE A 109 -6.46 -7.71 8.00
C PHE A 109 -6.25 -8.76 9.09
N LEU A 110 -5.03 -9.28 9.25
CA LEU A 110 -4.68 -10.31 10.24
C LEU A 110 -4.36 -9.67 11.60
#